data_AF-A0A3S0R6Z0-F1
#
_entry.id   AF-A0A3S0R6Z0-F1
#
_cell.length_a   1.000
_cell.length_b   1.000
_cell.length_c   1.000
_cell.angle_alpha   90.00
_cell.angle_beta   90.00
_cell.angle_gamma   90.00
#
_symmetry.space_group_name_H-M   'P 1'
#
loop_
_entity.id
_entity.type
_entity.pdbx_description
1 polymer ?
#
loop_
_entity_poly.entity_id
_entity_poly.type
_entity_poly.pdbx_seq_one_letter_code
_entity_poly.pdbx_strand_id
1 'polypeptide(L)'
;MKFSNEQLQTMIAEQPIGETYPYNTNDKEQIENYIQNLFYIISRSKSIKCEAIFDHYGSGYASYVDFFCYKKDGSSKINEKYIEKDSLTSIQLEGLVIYISRLAPVAIIGKDIRHKAIINTEEIQDEFFSGMSMISRPQEVINEPPPFMVEEFREIKQKLADAGYSILEKEYLSQPLPFKTKIQTFTDPRHYTVFDAFFYWMD
;
A
#
# COMPACT_ATOMS: atom_id res chain seq x y z
N MET A 1 2.42 -5.47 -18.28
CA MET A 1 1.46 -4.41 -18.66
C MET A 1 2.23 -3.12 -18.93
N LYS A 2 1.87 -2.30 -19.92
CA LYS A 2 2.47 -0.98 -20.16
C LYS A 2 1.36 0.03 -20.44
N PHE A 3 1.47 1.21 -19.84
CA PHE A 3 0.49 2.28 -19.99
C PHE A 3 1.01 3.30 -21.01
N SER A 4 0.09 3.90 -21.78
CA SER A 4 0.43 4.93 -22.76
C SER A 4 0.80 6.24 -22.07
N ASN A 5 1.46 7.14 -22.81
CA ASN A 5 1.77 8.48 -22.30
C ASN A 5 0.51 9.24 -21.88
N GLU A 6 -0.56 9.13 -22.67
CA GLU A 6 -1.86 9.75 -22.38
C GLU A 6 -2.43 9.20 -21.07
N GLN A 7 -2.41 7.89 -20.87
CA GLN A 7 -2.87 7.25 -19.64
C GLN A 7 -2.08 7.73 -18.41
N LEU A 8 -0.75 7.82 -18.52
CA LEU A 8 0.09 8.33 -17.44
C LEU A 8 -0.22 9.80 -17.12
N GLN A 9 -0.49 10.63 -18.13
CA GLN A 9 -0.90 12.03 -17.94
C GLN A 9 -2.28 12.15 -17.29
N THR A 10 -3.24 11.32 -17.69
CA THR A 10 -4.60 11.27 -17.10
C THR A 10 -4.53 10.93 -15.60
N MET A 11 -3.72 9.94 -15.22
CA MET A 11 -3.53 9.59 -13.82
C MET A 11 -2.88 10.72 -13.01
N ILE A 12 -1.87 11.40 -13.56
CA ILE A 12 -1.23 12.56 -12.90
C ILE A 12 -2.24 13.71 -12.71
N ALA A 13 -3.26 13.80 -13.55
CA ALA A 13 -4.38 14.73 -13.39
C ALA A 13 -5.47 14.22 -12.42
N GLU A 14 -5.16 13.20 -11.60
CA GLU A 14 -6.05 12.56 -10.63
C GLU A 14 -7.31 11.93 -11.24
N GLN A 15 -7.23 11.55 -12.51
CA GLN A 15 -8.31 10.87 -13.21
C GLN A 15 -8.03 9.36 -13.29
N PRO A 16 -8.87 8.53 -12.67
CA PRO A 16 -8.86 7.09 -12.85
C PRO A 16 -8.88 6.65 -14.32
N ILE A 17 -8.16 5.58 -14.61
CA ILE A 17 -8.13 4.89 -15.90
C ILE A 17 -8.42 3.41 -15.71
N GLY A 18 -9.16 2.82 -16.64
CA GLY A 18 -9.44 1.39 -16.67
C GLY A 18 -10.75 1.09 -17.39
N GLU A 19 -10.79 -0.05 -18.06
CA GLU A 19 -11.97 -0.47 -18.84
C GLU A 19 -12.97 -1.28 -17.98
N THR A 20 -12.58 -1.65 -16.76
CA THR A 20 -13.36 -2.49 -15.86
C THR A 20 -13.88 -1.71 -14.67
N TYR A 21 -15.00 -2.18 -14.13
CA TYR A 21 -15.51 -1.69 -12.85
C TYR A 21 -14.45 -1.81 -11.74
N PRO A 22 -14.32 -0.83 -10.83
CA PRO A 22 -15.00 0.48 -10.81
C PRO A 22 -14.30 1.57 -11.64
N TYR A 23 -13.10 1.31 -12.17
CA TYR A 23 -12.27 2.36 -12.80
C TYR A 23 -12.88 2.95 -14.08
N ASN A 24 -13.76 2.21 -14.76
CA ASN A 24 -14.49 2.71 -15.91
C ASN A 24 -15.60 3.73 -15.59
N THR A 25 -15.97 3.91 -14.31
CA THR A 25 -17.02 4.85 -13.90
C THR A 25 -16.49 6.24 -13.62
N ASN A 26 -15.18 6.38 -13.41
CA ASN A 26 -14.52 7.60 -12.94
C ASN A 26 -15.09 8.15 -11.61
N ASP A 27 -15.79 7.30 -10.85
CA ASP A 27 -16.41 7.63 -9.57
C ASP A 27 -15.48 7.23 -8.42
N LYS A 28 -14.93 8.25 -7.75
CA LYS A 28 -13.98 8.08 -6.64
C LYS A 28 -14.61 7.28 -5.49
N GLU A 29 -15.89 7.47 -5.19
CA GLU A 29 -16.56 6.76 -4.08
C GLU A 29 -16.72 5.27 -4.41
N GLN A 30 -17.04 4.92 -5.66
CA GLN A 30 -17.10 3.53 -6.09
C GLN A 30 -15.74 2.86 -6.06
N ILE A 31 -14.68 3.58 -6.43
CA ILE A 31 -13.30 3.09 -6.32
C ILE A 31 -12.92 2.85 -4.85
N GLU A 32 -13.20 3.78 -3.94
CA GLU A 32 -12.93 3.60 -2.51
C GLU A 32 -13.69 2.38 -1.96
N ASN A 33 -14.98 2.26 -2.23
CA ASN A 33 -15.80 1.13 -1.79
C ASN A 33 -15.26 -0.22 -2.33
N TYR A 34 -14.76 -0.23 -3.56
CA TYR A 34 -14.15 -1.42 -4.14
C TYR A 34 -12.85 -1.81 -3.43
N ILE A 35 -11.98 -0.84 -3.14
CA ILE A 35 -10.73 -1.08 -2.40
C ILE A 35 -11.03 -1.52 -0.96
N GLN A 36 -12.05 -0.96 -0.31
CA GLN A 36 -12.53 -1.41 1.00
C GLN A 36 -13.00 -2.87 0.97
N ASN A 37 -13.75 -3.27 -0.06
CA ASN A 37 -14.15 -4.66 -0.23
C ASN A 37 -12.95 -5.60 -0.41
N LEU A 38 -11.94 -5.20 -1.19
CA LEU A 38 -10.68 -5.94 -1.31
C LEU A 38 -9.97 -6.07 0.04
N PHE A 39 -9.89 -4.99 0.82
CA PHE A 39 -9.35 -5.03 2.18
C PHE A 39 -10.07 -6.07 3.04
N TYR A 40 -11.40 -6.08 3.06
CA TYR A 40 -12.16 -7.07 3.82
C TYR A 40 -11.91 -8.51 3.36
N ILE A 41 -11.75 -8.75 2.06
CA ILE A 41 -11.41 -10.08 1.50
C ILE A 41 -10.02 -10.54 1.97
N ILE A 42 -9.03 -9.64 1.96
CA ILE A 42 -7.68 -9.93 2.45
C ILE A 42 -7.72 -10.22 3.94
N SER A 43 -8.37 -9.37 4.74
CA SER A 43 -8.44 -9.46 6.20
C SER A 43 -9.21 -10.67 6.73
N ARG A 44 -10.04 -11.31 5.89
CA ARG A 44 -10.70 -12.60 6.21
C ARG A 44 -9.77 -13.82 6.08
N SER A 45 -8.51 -13.62 5.69
CA SER A 45 -7.50 -14.69 5.66
C SER A 45 -7.36 -15.40 7.01
N LYS A 46 -7.02 -16.68 6.94
CA LYS A 46 -6.65 -17.48 8.12
C LYS A 46 -5.18 -17.29 8.53
N SER A 47 -4.31 -16.95 7.59
CA SER A 47 -2.86 -16.80 7.77
C SER A 47 -2.43 -15.33 7.90
N ILE A 48 -3.19 -14.39 7.31
CA ILE A 48 -2.83 -12.97 7.25
C ILE A 48 -3.68 -12.16 8.22
N LYS A 49 -3.05 -11.24 8.97
CA LYS A 49 -3.70 -10.06 9.55
C LYS A 49 -3.29 -8.85 8.71
N CYS A 50 -4.22 -7.97 8.38
CA CYS A 50 -3.95 -6.82 7.54
C CYS A 50 -4.62 -5.56 8.08
N GLU A 51 -3.92 -4.45 7.98
CA GLU A 51 -4.33 -3.11 8.40
C GLU A 51 -4.31 -2.21 7.17
N ALA A 52 -5.16 -1.19 7.13
CA ALA A 52 -5.24 -0.29 5.99
C ALA A 52 -5.34 1.17 6.41
N ILE A 53 -4.71 2.04 5.62
CA ILE A 53 -4.79 3.49 5.78
C ILE A 53 -5.53 4.06 4.56
N PHE A 54 -6.82 4.31 4.76
CA PHE A 54 -7.72 4.87 3.74
C PHE A 54 -7.65 6.39 3.71
N ASP A 55 -7.72 7.01 4.89
CA ASP A 55 -7.57 8.45 5.04
C ASP A 55 -6.16 8.85 4.62
N HIS A 56 -6.03 9.96 3.90
CA HIS A 56 -4.81 10.43 3.23
C HIS A 56 -3.66 10.81 4.18
N TYR A 57 -3.47 10.13 5.31
CA TYR A 57 -2.49 10.47 6.35
C TYR A 57 -2.67 11.90 6.90
N GLY A 58 -3.87 12.47 6.77
CA GLY A 58 -4.15 13.87 7.07
C GLY A 58 -3.77 14.88 5.97
N SER A 59 -3.33 14.38 4.80
CA SER A 59 -2.94 15.16 3.63
C SER A 59 -4.14 15.46 2.70
N GLY A 60 -3.97 16.41 1.77
CA GLY A 60 -5.02 16.74 0.80
C GLY A 60 -5.45 15.57 -0.11
N TYR A 61 -4.52 14.69 -0.52
CA TYR A 61 -4.80 13.54 -1.40
C TYR A 61 -3.66 12.51 -1.42
N ALA A 62 -4.00 11.22 -1.50
CA ALA A 62 -3.05 10.15 -1.84
C ALA A 62 -3.60 9.31 -2.99
N SER A 63 -2.78 8.98 -3.99
CA SER A 63 -3.20 8.22 -5.17
C SER A 63 -3.37 6.71 -4.93
N TYR A 64 -3.18 6.25 -3.70
CA TYR A 64 -3.23 4.83 -3.33
C TYR A 64 -3.67 4.62 -1.88
N VAL A 65 -4.21 3.42 -1.60
CA VAL A 65 -4.46 2.92 -0.24
C VAL A 65 -3.32 2.00 0.16
N ASP A 66 -2.79 2.21 1.37
CA ASP A 66 -1.72 1.40 1.96
C ASP A 66 -2.32 0.28 2.81
N PHE A 67 -2.04 -0.97 2.42
CA PHE A 67 -2.32 -2.14 3.22
C PHE A 67 -1.03 -2.70 3.80
N PHE A 68 -0.98 -2.90 5.12
CA PHE A 68 0.10 -3.60 5.79
C PHE A 68 -0.38 -4.95 6.31
N CYS A 69 0.14 -6.01 5.69
CA CYS A 69 -0.24 -7.38 5.95
C CYS A 69 0.92 -8.15 6.61
N TYR A 70 0.64 -8.87 7.69
CA TYR A 70 1.60 -9.65 8.48
C TYR A 70 0.99 -10.97 8.93
N LYS A 71 1.81 -11.90 9.42
CA LYS A 71 1.35 -13.23 9.80
C LYS A 71 0.54 -13.22 11.08
N LYS A 72 -0.61 -13.89 11.03
CA LYS A 72 -1.58 -13.99 12.13
C LYS A 72 -1.14 -14.93 13.25
N ASP A 73 -0.23 -15.86 12.95
CA ASP A 73 0.35 -16.80 13.91
C ASP A 73 1.37 -16.15 14.88
N GLY A 74 1.66 -14.85 14.70
CA GLY A 74 2.59 -14.09 15.52
C GLY A 74 4.06 -14.19 15.07
N SER A 75 4.38 -15.01 14.06
CA SER A 75 5.76 -15.18 13.58
C SER A 75 6.35 -13.96 12.87
N SER A 76 5.52 -12.95 12.57
CA SER A 76 5.95 -11.63 12.08
C SER A 76 6.55 -10.72 13.17
N LYS A 77 6.46 -11.09 14.45
CA LYS A 77 7.02 -10.30 15.56
C LYS A 77 8.54 -10.46 15.62
N ILE A 78 9.27 -9.37 15.35
CA ILE A 78 10.74 -9.35 15.40
C ILE A 78 11.28 -8.80 16.72
N ASN A 79 10.50 -7.94 17.41
CA ASN A 79 10.88 -7.39 18.70
C ASN A 79 9.65 -7.00 19.52
N GLU A 80 9.77 -7.00 20.85
CA GLU A 80 8.77 -6.45 21.76
C GLU A 80 9.46 -5.82 22.97
N LYS A 81 9.03 -4.61 23.31
CA LYS A 81 9.57 -3.85 24.43
C LYS A 81 8.46 -3.13 25.18
N TYR A 82 8.45 -3.28 26.50
CA TYR A 82 7.66 -2.43 27.38
C TYR A 82 8.34 -1.07 27.59
N ILE A 83 7.58 0.00 27.45
CA ILE A 83 8.00 1.39 27.63
C ILE A 83 7.26 1.94 28.86
N GLU A 84 7.93 1.87 30.01
CA GLU A 84 7.37 2.24 31.32
C GLU A 84 6.85 3.69 31.36
N LYS A 85 7.62 4.63 30.78
CA LYS A 85 7.27 6.06 30.72
C LYS A 85 5.88 6.30 30.14
N ASP A 86 5.53 5.55 29.10
CA ASP A 86 4.28 5.72 28.35
C ASP A 86 3.28 4.58 28.66
N SER A 87 3.62 3.70 29.61
CA SER A 87 2.83 2.52 30.01
C SER A 87 2.33 1.68 28.83
N LEU A 88 3.18 1.52 27.79
CA LEU A 88 2.81 0.85 26.55
C LEU A 88 3.79 -0.26 26.17
N THR A 89 3.30 -1.25 25.43
CA THR A 89 4.13 -2.27 24.79
C THR A 89 4.29 -1.94 23.31
N SER A 90 5.53 -1.76 22.86
CA SER A 90 5.86 -1.58 21.44
C SER A 90 6.27 -2.93 20.85
N ILE A 91 5.53 -3.39 19.85
CA ILE A 91 5.79 -4.61 19.08
C ILE A 91 6.27 -4.21 17.70
N GLN A 92 7.45 -4.66 17.31
CA GLN A 92 7.95 -4.47 15.95
C GLN A 92 7.53 -5.67 15.11
N LEU A 93 6.87 -5.42 13.98
CA LEU A 93 6.32 -6.41 13.07
C LEU A 93 6.97 -6.28 11.70
N GLU A 94 7.47 -7.37 11.15
CA GLU A 94 7.83 -7.45 9.74
C GLU A 94 6.65 -8.00 8.91
N GLY A 95 6.47 -7.46 7.71
CA GLY A 95 5.37 -7.82 6.85
C GLY A 95 5.52 -7.36 5.41
N LEU A 96 4.40 -7.45 4.70
CA LEU A 96 4.24 -6.98 3.34
C LEU A 96 3.40 -5.71 3.35
N VAL A 97 3.87 -4.68 2.65
CA VAL A 97 3.08 -3.48 2.35
C VAL A 97 2.59 -3.57 0.92
N ILE A 98 1.32 -3.22 0.70
CA ILE A 98 0.67 -3.27 -0.60
C ILE A 98 0.07 -1.90 -0.87
N TYR A 99 0.44 -1.28 -1.99
CA TYR A 99 -0.25 -0.06 -2.44
C TYR A 99 -1.27 -0.43 -3.50
N ILE A 100 -2.55 -0.16 -3.19
CA ILE A 100 -3.67 -0.31 -4.12
C ILE A 100 -3.92 1.03 -4.78
N SER A 101 -3.72 1.13 -6.10
CA SER A 101 -3.90 2.38 -6.81
C SER A 101 -5.37 2.80 -6.87
N ARG A 102 -5.65 4.07 -6.60
CA ARG A 102 -6.95 4.71 -6.86
C ARG A 102 -7.11 5.12 -8.31
N LEU A 103 -6.02 5.12 -9.07
CA LEU A 103 -5.96 5.68 -10.43
C LEU A 103 -6.01 4.60 -11.51
N ALA A 104 -5.70 3.35 -11.20
CA ALA A 104 -5.80 2.23 -12.13
C ALA A 104 -6.02 0.91 -11.37
N PRO A 105 -6.53 -0.16 -12.02
CA PRO A 105 -6.68 -1.49 -11.41
C PRO A 105 -5.32 -2.19 -11.27
N VAL A 106 -4.40 -1.56 -10.52
CA VAL A 106 -3.04 -2.02 -10.30
C VAL A 106 -2.63 -1.91 -8.84
N ALA A 107 -1.70 -2.77 -8.45
CA ALA A 107 -1.09 -2.76 -7.13
C ALA A 107 0.43 -2.96 -7.22
N ILE A 108 1.13 -2.63 -6.13
CA ILE A 108 2.54 -3.00 -5.92
C ILE A 108 2.69 -3.63 -4.54
N ILE A 109 3.72 -4.45 -4.37
CA ILE A 109 4.02 -5.11 -3.09
C ILE A 109 5.46 -4.78 -2.72
N GLY A 110 5.69 -4.42 -1.47
CA GLY A 110 7.00 -4.20 -0.85
C GLY A 110 7.12 -4.93 0.48
N LYS A 111 8.29 -4.81 1.10
CA LYS A 111 8.49 -5.25 2.50
C LYS A 111 8.40 -4.04 3.40
N ASP A 112 7.88 -4.25 4.61
CA ASP A 112 7.85 -3.19 5.60
C ASP A 112 8.04 -3.73 7.02
N ILE A 113 8.52 -2.85 7.89
CA ILE A 113 8.61 -3.07 9.33
C ILE A 113 7.85 -1.93 10.01
N ARG A 114 6.79 -2.27 10.75
CA ARG A 114 5.98 -1.30 11.50
C ARG A 114 6.03 -1.56 12.99
N HIS A 115 5.85 -0.51 13.78
CA HIS A 115 5.68 -0.65 15.22
C HIS A 115 4.19 -0.61 15.55
N LYS A 116 3.74 -1.56 16.35
CA LYS A 116 2.42 -1.57 16.96
C LYS A 116 2.57 -1.22 18.43
N ALA A 117 1.94 -0.14 18.87
CA ALA A 117 1.81 0.20 20.27
C ALA A 117 0.54 -0.44 20.83
N ILE A 118 0.66 -1.07 22.00
CA ILE A 118 -0.46 -1.64 22.75
C ILE A 118 -0.45 -0.99 24.13
N ILE A 119 -1.52 -0.28 24.46
CA ILE A 119 -1.80 0.24 25.80
C ILE A 119 -2.78 -0.74 26.43
N ASN A 120 -2.37 -1.34 27.55
CA ASN A 120 -3.20 -2.29 28.28
C ASN A 120 -3.06 -2.01 29.78
N THR A 121 -3.76 -0.97 30.22
CA THR A 121 -3.87 -0.57 31.63
C THR A 121 -5.27 -0.89 32.15
N GLU A 122 -5.50 -0.74 33.46
CA GLU A 122 -6.85 -0.91 34.03
C GLU A 122 -7.87 0.10 33.49
N GLU A 123 -7.40 1.24 32.98
CA GLU A 123 -8.24 2.35 32.52
C GLU A 123 -8.38 2.42 30.99
N ILE A 124 -7.37 1.95 30.24
CA ILE A 124 -7.29 2.09 28.78
C ILE A 124 -6.82 0.78 28.16
N GLN A 125 -7.59 0.30 27.18
CA GLN A 125 -7.20 -0.79 26.30
C GLN A 125 -7.26 -0.28 24.86
N ASP A 126 -6.09 -0.06 24.26
CA ASP A 126 -5.99 0.49 22.91
C ASP A 126 -4.80 -0.11 22.14
N GLU A 127 -4.92 -0.18 20.81
CA GLU A 127 -3.86 -0.61 19.91
C GLU A 127 -3.79 0.28 18.67
N PHE A 128 -2.58 0.75 18.36
CA PHE A 128 -2.37 1.58 17.18
C PHE A 128 -0.99 1.32 16.57
N PHE A 129 -0.88 1.55 15.27
CA PHE A 129 0.41 1.52 14.59
C PHE A 129 1.11 2.88 14.76
N SER A 130 2.40 2.81 15.10
CA SER A 130 3.31 3.95 15.22
C SER A 130 4.48 3.74 14.26
N GLY A 131 4.94 4.82 13.64
CA GLY A 131 5.95 4.74 12.59
C GLY A 131 5.33 4.49 11.21
N MET A 132 5.80 5.28 10.26
CA MET A 132 5.41 5.23 8.86
C MET A 132 6.63 4.80 8.06
N SER A 133 6.49 3.73 7.30
CA SER A 133 7.43 3.39 6.27
C SER A 133 6.63 3.27 4.99
N MET A 134 7.16 3.94 3.96
CA MET A 134 6.48 4.17 2.70
C MET A 134 7.34 3.55 1.61
N ILE A 135 6.71 2.81 0.69
CA ILE A 135 7.36 2.50 -0.58
C ILE A 135 7.56 3.83 -1.29
N SER A 136 8.76 4.39 -1.23
CA SER A 136 9.05 5.72 -1.78
C SER A 136 9.75 5.64 -3.13
N ARG A 137 10.20 4.44 -3.52
CA ARG A 137 10.96 4.20 -4.74
C ARG A 137 10.64 2.85 -5.37
N PRO A 138 10.77 2.72 -6.70
CA PRO A 138 10.61 1.45 -7.40
C PRO A 138 11.44 0.29 -6.84
N GLN A 139 12.63 0.56 -6.28
CA GLN A 139 13.56 -0.47 -5.80
C GLN A 139 13.07 -1.19 -4.53
N GLU A 140 12.10 -0.61 -3.84
CA GLU A 140 11.47 -1.20 -2.65
C GLU A 140 10.34 -2.17 -3.01
N VAL A 141 9.92 -2.19 -4.29
CA VAL A 141 8.96 -3.16 -4.84
C VAL A 141 9.62 -4.52 -5.00
N ILE A 142 8.95 -5.56 -4.51
CA ILE A 142 9.40 -6.95 -4.59
C ILE A 142 8.56 -7.73 -5.61
N ASN A 143 9.23 -8.54 -6.44
CA ASN A 143 8.57 -9.45 -7.38
C ASN A 143 8.44 -10.87 -6.79
N GLU A 144 9.32 -11.21 -5.84
CA GLU A 144 9.44 -12.53 -5.22
C GLU A 144 9.06 -12.47 -3.73
N PRO A 145 8.47 -13.55 -3.18
CA PRO A 145 8.10 -13.60 -1.78
C PRO A 145 9.33 -13.53 -0.86
N PRO A 146 9.24 -12.82 0.27
CA PRO A 146 10.24 -13.00 1.32
C PRO A 146 10.10 -14.41 1.93
N PRO A 147 11.22 -15.06 2.35
CA PRO A 147 11.20 -16.44 2.82
C PRO A 147 10.21 -16.72 3.98
N PHE A 148 9.93 -15.73 4.81
CA PHE A 148 9.06 -15.87 5.97
C PHE A 148 7.56 -15.73 5.66
N MET A 149 7.18 -15.28 4.45
CA MET A 149 5.77 -15.06 4.04
C MET A 149 5.48 -15.60 2.63
N VAL A 150 6.03 -16.77 2.27
CA VAL A 150 5.86 -17.34 0.92
C VAL A 150 4.39 -17.63 0.59
N GLU A 151 3.66 -18.25 1.51
CA GLU A 151 2.25 -18.61 1.27
C GLU A 151 1.34 -17.39 1.34
N GLU A 152 1.59 -16.47 2.27
CA GLU A 152 0.84 -15.22 2.40
C GLU A 152 1.01 -14.33 1.16
N PHE A 153 2.23 -14.24 0.61
CA PHE A 153 2.49 -13.51 -0.62
C PHE A 153 1.71 -14.10 -1.79
N ARG A 154 1.67 -15.44 -1.93
CA ARG A 154 0.87 -16.11 -2.97
C ARG A 154 -0.63 -15.85 -2.79
N GLU A 155 -1.13 -15.95 -1.56
CA GLU A 155 -2.54 -15.67 -1.25
C GLU A 155 -2.91 -14.22 -1.59
N ILE A 156 -2.07 -13.25 -1.24
CA ILE A 156 -2.25 -11.84 -1.58
C ILE A 156 -2.31 -11.65 -3.09
N LYS A 157 -1.36 -12.22 -3.84
CA LYS A 157 -1.35 -12.13 -5.31
C LYS A 157 -2.62 -12.72 -5.92
N GLN A 158 -3.09 -13.86 -5.41
CA GLN A 158 -4.32 -14.49 -5.88
C GLN A 158 -5.54 -13.59 -5.62
N LYS A 159 -5.69 -13.06 -4.39
CA LYS A 159 -6.82 -12.18 -4.05
C LYS A 159 -6.84 -10.89 -4.88
N LEU A 160 -5.66 -10.33 -5.16
CA LEU A 160 -5.54 -9.17 -6.06
C LEU A 160 -6.00 -9.53 -7.48
N ALA A 161 -5.53 -10.65 -8.02
CA ALA A 161 -5.90 -11.11 -9.35
C ALA A 161 -7.41 -11.42 -9.45
N ASP A 162 -8.00 -12.08 -8.45
CA ASP A 162 -9.43 -12.37 -8.38
C ASP A 162 -10.28 -11.09 -8.34
N ALA A 163 -9.74 -10.02 -7.74
CA ALA A 163 -10.32 -8.68 -7.73
C ALA A 163 -9.90 -7.84 -8.95
N GLY A 164 -9.34 -8.44 -10.00
CA GLY A 164 -9.02 -7.73 -11.25
C GLY A 164 -7.80 -6.80 -11.19
N TYR A 165 -6.99 -6.85 -10.13
CA TYR A 165 -5.78 -6.05 -10.00
C TYR A 165 -4.59 -6.72 -10.67
N SER A 166 -3.84 -5.95 -11.47
CA SER A 166 -2.52 -6.34 -11.98
C SER A 166 -1.41 -5.84 -11.07
N ILE A 167 -0.40 -6.67 -10.80
CA ILE A 167 0.76 -6.25 -9.99
C ILE A 167 1.83 -5.66 -10.91
N LEU A 168 2.25 -4.42 -10.63
CA LEU A 168 3.33 -3.77 -11.36
C LEU A 168 4.69 -4.17 -10.79
N GLU A 169 5.62 -4.44 -11.69
CA GLU A 169 6.97 -4.89 -11.35
C GLU A 169 7.94 -3.71 -11.29
N LYS A 170 8.99 -3.86 -10.46
CA LYS A 170 10.02 -2.83 -10.26
C LYS A 170 10.67 -2.37 -11.57
N GLU A 171 10.84 -3.26 -12.54
CA GLU A 171 11.48 -2.96 -13.83
C GLU A 171 10.67 -1.97 -14.66
N TYR A 172 9.34 -2.08 -14.60
CA TYR A 172 8.44 -1.14 -15.28
C TYR A 172 8.37 0.19 -14.54
N LEU A 173 8.20 0.12 -13.21
CA LEU A 173 8.09 1.29 -12.34
C LEU A 173 9.36 2.16 -12.34
N SER A 174 10.53 1.55 -12.55
CA SER A 174 11.82 2.24 -12.63
C SER A 174 12.05 3.01 -13.94
N GLN A 175 11.18 2.83 -14.95
CA GLN A 175 11.36 3.54 -16.21
C GLN A 175 11.13 5.04 -16.03
N PRO A 176 11.94 5.91 -16.66
CA PRO A 176 11.69 7.35 -16.62
C PRO A 176 10.35 7.66 -17.28
N LEU A 177 9.69 8.73 -16.84
CA LEU A 177 8.51 9.20 -17.55
C LEU A 177 8.89 9.59 -18.98
N PRO A 178 8.06 9.23 -19.98
CA PRO A 178 8.32 9.52 -21.38
C PRO A 178 8.03 10.99 -21.77
N PHE A 179 7.70 11.85 -20.80
CA PHE A 179 7.41 13.27 -20.99
C PHE A 179 7.85 14.08 -19.76
N LYS A 180 8.01 15.39 -19.96
CA LYS A 180 8.29 16.33 -18.87
C LYS A 180 7.00 16.72 -18.18
N THR A 181 7.01 16.70 -16.86
CA THR A 181 5.87 17.10 -16.02
C THR A 181 6.38 17.51 -14.64
N LYS A 182 5.49 18.06 -13.82
CA LYS A 182 5.70 18.25 -12.39
C LYS A 182 4.58 17.54 -11.65
N ILE A 183 4.94 16.53 -10.87
CA ILE A 183 4.00 15.81 -9.99
C ILE A 183 4.14 16.45 -8.62
N GLN A 184 3.03 16.95 -8.08
CA GLN A 184 3.01 17.40 -6.70
C GLN A 184 3.11 16.16 -5.82
N THR A 185 4.31 15.90 -5.32
CA THR A 185 4.61 14.79 -4.44
C THR A 185 5.64 15.24 -3.43
N PHE A 186 5.62 14.62 -2.25
CA PHE A 186 6.62 14.85 -1.21
C PHE A 186 8.00 14.35 -1.61
N THR A 187 8.06 13.35 -2.49
CA THR A 187 9.31 12.95 -3.12
C THR A 187 9.68 14.05 -4.13
N ASP A 188 10.86 14.66 -3.98
CA ASP A 188 11.41 15.59 -4.99
C ASP A 188 12.50 14.87 -5.81
N PRO A 189 12.13 13.92 -6.69
CA PRO A 189 13.11 13.19 -7.47
C PRO A 189 13.69 14.11 -8.55
N ARG A 190 14.99 13.96 -8.81
CA ARG A 190 15.64 14.67 -9.92
C ARG A 190 14.99 14.35 -11.28
N HIS A 191 14.42 13.16 -11.41
CA HIS A 191 13.67 12.70 -12.57
C HIS A 191 12.50 11.83 -12.12
N TYR A 192 11.29 12.16 -12.57
CA TYR A 192 10.11 11.33 -12.34
C TYR A 192 10.20 10.03 -13.15
N THR A 193 9.72 8.98 -12.52
CA THR A 193 9.58 7.63 -13.06
C THR A 193 8.11 7.27 -13.23
N VAL A 194 7.84 6.13 -13.86
CA VAL A 194 6.48 5.58 -13.95
C VAL A 194 5.86 5.40 -12.57
N PHE A 195 6.64 5.00 -11.57
CA PHE A 195 6.17 4.90 -10.18
C PHE A 195 5.47 6.18 -9.70
N ASP A 196 6.09 7.34 -9.95
CA ASP A 196 5.60 8.63 -9.48
C ASP A 196 4.27 9.03 -10.13
N ALA A 197 3.90 8.43 -11.28
CA ALA A 197 2.60 8.65 -11.92
C ALA A 197 1.46 7.82 -11.29
N PHE A 198 1.78 6.72 -10.60
CA PHE A 198 0.78 5.85 -9.97
C PHE A 198 0.68 6.06 -8.47
N PHE A 199 1.81 6.27 -7.80
CA PHE A 199 1.94 6.21 -6.34
C PHE A 199 2.60 7.49 -5.83
N TYR A 200 1.76 8.48 -5.56
CA TYR A 200 2.15 9.78 -5.01
C TYR A 200 1.14 10.21 -3.95
N TRP A 201 1.55 11.13 -3.09
CA TRP A 201 0.67 11.83 -2.17
C TRP A 201 0.91 13.34 -2.29
N MET A 202 -0.10 14.14 -2.01
CA MET A 202 -0.06 15.59 -1.94
C MET A 202 -0.43 16.00 -0.52
N ASP A 203 0.32 16.94 0.05
CA ASP A 203 -0.01 17.61 1.30
C ASP A 203 -0.97 18.78 1.04
#